data_AF-A0A2A3TTT1-F1
#
_entry.id   AF-A0A2A3TTT1-F1
#
_cell.length_a   1.000
_cell.length_b   1.000
_cell.length_c   1.000
_cell.angle_alpha   90.00
_cell.angle_beta   90.00
_cell.angle_gamma   90.00
#
_symmetry.space_group_name_H-M   'P 1'
#
loop_
_entity.id
_entity.type
_entity.pdbx_description
1 polymer ?
#
loop_
_entity_poly.entity_id
_entity_poly.type
_entity_poly.pdbx_seq_one_letter_code
_entity_poly.pdbx_strand_id
1 'polypeptide(L)' 'MVNTILKEADLFCPNSVRINFTIYHNLLKNR' A
#
# COMPACT_ATOMS: atom_id res chain seq x y z
N MET A 1 2.86 4.40 19.89
CA MET A 1 1.83 3.42 19.48
C MET A 1 1.40 3.64 18.02
N VAL A 2 0.96 4.83 17.59
CA VAL A 2 0.63 5.11 16.16
C VAL A 2 1.83 4.98 15.21
N ASN A 3 3.01 5.50 15.57
CA ASN A 3 4.24 5.32 14.77
C ASN A 3 4.67 3.86 14.65
N THR A 4 4.26 3.02 15.59
CA THR A 4 4.56 1.58 15.57
C THR A 4 3.61 0.86 14.62
N ILE A 5 2.32 1.20 14.65
CA ILE A 5 1.30 0.63 13.75
C ILE A 5 1.57 1.01 12.29
N LEU A 6 1.95 2.25 12.01
CA LEU A 6 2.31 2.68 10.64
C LEU A 6 3.56 1.96 10.13
N LYS A 7 4.58 1.78 10.99
CA LYS A 7 5.80 1.03 10.62
C LYS A 7 5.54 -0.46 10.43
N GLU A 8 4.68 -1.06 11.25
CA GLU A 8 4.26 -2.44 11.09
C GLU A 8 3.42 -2.59 9.82
N ALA A 9 2.50 -1.66 9.52
CA ALA A 9 1.75 -1.67 8.28
C ALA A 9 2.68 -1.59 7.06
N ASP A 10 3.72 -0.76 7.06
CA ASP A 10 4.71 -0.71 5.98
C ASP A 10 5.57 -1.98 5.88
N LEU A 11 5.89 -2.61 7.02
CA LEU A 11 6.69 -3.83 7.09
C LEU A 11 5.89 -5.09 6.69
N PHE A 12 4.60 -5.13 7.04
CA PHE A 12 3.64 -6.19 6.70
C PHE A 12 2.90 -5.93 5.39
N CYS A 13 3.08 -4.79 4.73
CA CYS A 13 2.65 -4.56 3.36
C CYS A 13 3.73 -5.06 2.39
N PRO A 14 3.71 -6.34 1.96
CA PRO A 14 4.67 -6.84 1.00
C PRO A 14 4.56 -6.07 -0.31
N ASN A 15 5.64 -6.08 -1.09
CA ASN A 15 5.76 -5.36 -2.36
C ASN A 15 4.56 -5.62 -3.30
N SER A 16 4.00 -6.83 -3.26
CA SER A 16 2.80 -7.23 -4.02
C SER A 16 1.55 -6.42 -3.65
N VAL A 17 1.27 -6.17 -2.36
CA VAL A 17 0.10 -5.40 -1.91
C VAL A 17 0.24 -3.94 -2.34
N ARG A 18 1.43 -3.36 -2.18
CA ARG A 18 1.72 -1.97 -2.58
C ARG A 18 1.66 -1.77 -4.09
N ILE A 19 2.18 -2.73 -4.87
CA ILE A 19 2.08 -2.74 -6.33
C ILE A 19 0.61 -2.90 -6.76
N ASN A 20 -0.14 -3.84 -6.16
CA ASN A 20 -1.55 -4.06 -6.50
C ASN A 20 -2.41 -2.83 -6.21
N PHE A 21 -2.17 -2.14 -5.08
CA PHE A 21 -2.84 -0.87 -4.76
C PHE A 21 -2.48 0.23 -5.76
N THR A 22 -1.20 0.36 -6.12
CA THR A 22 -0.74 1.37 -7.07
C THR A 22 -1.31 1.13 -8.47
N ILE A 23 -1.36 -0.14 -8.92
CA ILE A 23 -1.96 -0.51 -10.20
C ILE A 23 -3.45 -0.20 -10.20
N TYR A 24 -4.19 -0.59 -9.15
CA TYR A 24 -5.61 -0.28 -9.04
C TYR A 24 -5.87 1.22 -9.05
N HIS A 25 -5.12 1.99 -8.28
CA HIS A 25 -5.27 3.44 -8.21
C HIS A 25 -4.97 4.12 -9.55
N ASN A 26 -3.89 3.70 -10.24
CA ASN A 26 -3.56 4.22 -11.57
C ASN A 26 -4.59 3.79 -12.63
N LEU A 27 -5.10 2.57 -12.56
CA LEU A 27 -6.16 2.09 -13.46
C LEU A 27 -7.47 2.86 -13.27
N LEU A 28 -7.85 3.14 -12.01
CA LEU A 28 -9.06 3.89 -11.67
C LEU A 28 -8.93 5.38 -11.98
N LYS A 29 -7.72 5.96 -11.92
CA LYS A 29 -7.46 7.37 -12.26
C LYS A 29 -7.34 7.61 -13.76
N ASN A 30 -6.91 6.60 -14.52
CA ASN A 30 -6.78 6.67 -15.98
C ASN A 30 -8.03 6.19 -16.72
N ARG A 31 -9.15 5.99 -16.01
CA ARG A 31 -10.50 5.86 -16.56
C ARG A 31 -11.28 7.12 -16.24
#